data_AF-A0A2K3LVQ1-F1
#
_entry.id   AF-A0A2K3LVQ1-F1
#
_cell.length_a   1.000
_cell.length_b   1.000
_cell.length_c   1.000
_cell.angle_alpha   90.00
_cell.angle_beta   90.00
_cell.angle_gamma   90.00
#
_symmetry.space_group_name_H-M   'P 1'
#
loop_
_entity.id
_entity.type
_entity.pdbx_description
1 polymer ?
#
loop_
_entity_poly.entity_id
_entity_poly.type
_entity_poly.pdbx_seq_one_letter_code
_entity_poly.pdbx_strand_id
1 'polypeptide(L)'
;VIKVDGHEADDVVATLVEQVLKKGFRVVIASPDKDFKQLISDNVQIVMPLPELQRWSFYTMRHYRDQYNCDPESDLSLRSIVGDEVDGVPGIQNLVPNFGWKTALKLVRKHGSLEALLNAAAVRTVGKPYAQDALKNHANYLRRNYKVLALKRY
;
A
#
# COMPACT_ATOMS: atom_id res chain seq x y z
N VAL A 1 -5.68 -13.51 -24.04
CA VAL A 1 -6.08 -12.18 -23.52
C VAL A 1 -7.32 -12.40 -22.66
N ILE A 2 -7.34 -11.89 -21.42
CA ILE A 2 -8.48 -12.01 -20.48
C ILE A 2 -9.05 -10.61 -20.28
N LYS A 3 -10.38 -10.50 -20.30
CA LYS A 3 -11.13 -9.30 -19.92
C LYS A 3 -12.35 -9.75 -19.12
N VAL A 4 -12.61 -9.08 -18.00
CA VAL A 4 -13.79 -9.34 -17.17
C VAL A 4 -14.56 -8.04 -17.08
N ASP A 5 -15.77 -8.01 -17.62
CA ASP A 5 -16.58 -6.78 -17.67
C ASP A 5 -16.96 -6.34 -16.25
N GLY A 6 -16.81 -5.04 -15.98
CA GLY A 6 -17.08 -4.45 -14.66
C GLY A 6 -15.91 -4.55 -13.67
N HIS A 7 -14.75 -5.08 -14.08
CA HIS A 7 -13.56 -5.19 -13.23
C HIS A 7 -12.37 -4.44 -13.82
N GLU A 8 -11.58 -3.82 -12.94
CA GLU A 8 -10.31 -3.18 -13.29
C GLU A 8 -9.24 -4.25 -13.56
N ALA A 9 -8.29 -3.94 -14.44
CA ALA A 9 -7.31 -4.91 -14.92
C ALA A 9 -6.35 -5.37 -13.81
N ASP A 10 -5.98 -4.45 -12.93
CA ASP A 10 -5.16 -4.66 -11.75
C ASP A 10 -5.86 -5.57 -10.71
N ASP A 11 -7.15 -5.37 -10.47
CA ASP A 11 -7.99 -6.22 -9.62
C ASP A 11 -8.08 -7.67 -10.18
N VAL A 12 -8.23 -7.80 -11.50
CA VAL A 12 -8.21 -9.12 -12.17
C VAL A 12 -6.84 -9.79 -12.00
N VAL A 13 -5.75 -9.05 -12.20
CA VAL A 13 -4.39 -9.57 -11.99
C VAL A 13 -4.15 -9.96 -10.53
N ALA A 14 -4.58 -9.15 -9.57
CA ALA A 14 -4.47 -9.45 -8.13
C ALA A 14 -5.20 -10.75 -7.77
N THR A 15 -6.39 -10.93 -8.33
CA THR A 15 -7.19 -12.16 -8.17
C THR A 15 -6.46 -13.37 -8.75
N LEU A 16 -5.93 -13.26 -9.97
CA LEU A 16 -5.19 -14.36 -10.61
C LEU A 16 -3.90 -14.70 -9.86
N VAL A 17 -3.17 -13.69 -9.37
CA VAL A 17 -1.97 -13.88 -8.55
C VAL A 17 -2.30 -14.74 -7.34
N GLU A 18 -3.36 -14.42 -6.59
CA GLU A 18 -3.76 -15.19 -5.42
C GLU A 18 -4.12 -16.65 -5.77
N GLN A 19 -4.86 -16.86 -6.86
CA GLN A 19 -5.23 -18.20 -7.32
C GLN A 19 -4.00 -19.04 -7.73
N VAL A 20 -3.01 -18.42 -8.37
CA VAL A 20 -1.78 -19.08 -8.80
C VAL A 20 -0.88 -19.42 -7.61
N LEU A 21 -0.77 -18.50 -6.64
CA LEU A 21 -0.05 -18.75 -5.38
C LEU A 21 -0.65 -19.91 -4.58
N LYS A 22 -1.98 -20.01 -4.51
CA LYS A 22 -2.69 -21.13 -3.85
C LYS A 22 -2.36 -22.49 -4.47
N LYS A 23 -1.95 -22.51 -5.75
CA LYS A 23 -1.52 -23.72 -6.46
C LYS A 23 -0.02 -24.01 -6.29
N GLY A 24 0.71 -23.22 -5.50
CA GLY A 24 2.14 -23.41 -5.21
C GLY A 24 3.08 -22.87 -6.28
N PHE A 25 2.60 -22.07 -7.23
CA PHE A 25 3.44 -21.46 -8.25
C PHE A 25 3.95 -20.08 -7.82
N ARG A 26 5.00 -19.62 -8.49
CA ARG A 26 5.51 -18.24 -8.37
C ARG A 26 4.95 -17.37 -9.50
N VAL A 27 4.81 -16.08 -9.25
CA VAL A 27 4.23 -15.12 -10.19
C VAL A 27 5.22 -14.00 -10.53
N VAL A 28 5.26 -13.64 -11.80
CA VAL A 28 5.93 -12.42 -12.29
C VAL A 28 4.88 -11.55 -12.96
N ILE A 29 4.73 -10.32 -12.47
CA ILE A 29 3.82 -9.32 -13.02
C ILE A 29 4.64 -8.35 -13.87
N ALA A 30 4.37 -8.22 -15.16
CA ALA A 30 5.05 -7.26 -16.03
C ALA A 30 4.18 -6.00 -16.21
N SER A 31 4.50 -4.93 -15.49
CA SER A 31 3.75 -3.66 -15.55
C SER A 31 4.55 -2.49 -14.97
N PRO A 32 4.41 -1.26 -15.50
CA PRO A 32 4.88 -0.05 -14.84
C PRO A 32 3.99 0.40 -13.67
N ASP A 33 2.81 -0.19 -13.54
CA ASP A 33 1.84 0.18 -12.52
C ASP A 33 2.38 -0.12 -11.12
N LYS A 34 2.44 0.93 -10.29
CA LYS A 34 2.95 0.87 -8.92
C LYS A 34 2.01 0.11 -7.99
N ASP A 35 0.72 -0.04 -8.30
CA ASP A 35 -0.23 -0.66 -7.38
C ASP A 35 0.00 -2.15 -7.23
N PHE A 36 0.61 -2.79 -8.23
CA PHE A 36 1.10 -4.16 -8.11
C PHE A 36 2.16 -4.35 -7.03
N LYS A 37 2.79 -3.27 -6.52
CA LYS A 37 3.70 -3.36 -5.36
C LYS A 37 3.01 -3.94 -4.11
N GLN A 38 1.68 -3.79 -4.00
CA GLN A 38 0.86 -4.40 -2.96
C GLN A 38 0.88 -5.95 -2.99
N LEU A 39 1.27 -6.56 -4.11
CA LEU A 39 1.28 -8.01 -4.30
C LEU A 39 2.67 -8.64 -4.11
N ILE A 40 3.72 -7.84 -3.98
CA ILE A 40 5.09 -8.34 -3.86
C ILE A 40 5.22 -9.19 -2.60
N SER A 41 5.85 -10.36 -2.76
CA SER A 41 6.19 -11.28 -1.68
C SER A 41 7.38 -12.12 -2.12
N ASP A 42 7.78 -13.12 -1.32
CA ASP A 42 8.84 -14.06 -1.73
C ASP A 42 8.48 -14.86 -2.99
N ASN A 43 7.18 -14.99 -3.30
CA ASN A 43 6.68 -15.74 -4.46
C ASN A 43 6.14 -14.85 -5.59
N VAL A 44 6.16 -13.52 -5.42
CA VAL A 44 5.66 -12.56 -6.42
C VAL A 44 6.70 -11.49 -6.68
N GLN A 45 7.11 -11.37 -7.93
CA GLN A 45 8.00 -10.31 -8.40
C GLN A 45 7.31 -9.45 -9.45
N ILE A 46 7.75 -8.20 -9.57
CA ILE A 46 7.29 -7.31 -10.64
C ILE A 46 8.44 -7.10 -11.62
N VAL A 47 8.16 -7.05 -12.91
CA VAL A 47 9.09 -6.57 -13.93
C VAL A 47 8.54 -5.23 -14.40
N MET A 48 9.31 -4.17 -14.14
CA MET A 48 8.92 -2.79 -14.47
C MET A 48 10.00 -2.11 -15.31
N PRO A 49 9.64 -1.14 -16.16
CA PRO A 49 10.62 -0.42 -16.96
C PRO A 49 11.46 0.49 -16.07
N LEU A 50 12.75 0.57 -16.38
CA LEU A 50 13.70 1.54 -15.85
C LEU A 50 14.08 2.48 -16.99
N PRO A 51 13.38 3.62 -17.16
CA PRO A 51 13.58 4.52 -18.30
C PRO A 51 15.02 5.00 -18.43
N GLU A 52 15.69 5.28 -17.31
CA GLU A 52 17.07 5.78 -17.27
C GLU A 52 18.07 4.78 -17.85
N LEU A 53 17.72 3.48 -17.82
CA LEU A 53 18.55 2.39 -18.32
C LEU A 53 18.00 1.74 -19.60
N GLN A 54 16.91 2.29 -20.15
CA GLN A 54 16.21 1.76 -21.33
C GLN A 54 15.97 0.24 -21.30
N ARG A 55 15.65 -0.31 -20.11
CA ARG A 55 15.47 -1.76 -19.92
C ARG A 55 14.36 -2.05 -18.92
N TRP A 56 13.89 -3.30 -18.93
CA TRP A 56 13.04 -3.83 -17.87
C TRP A 56 13.89 -4.48 -16.78
N SER A 57 13.47 -4.34 -15.52
CA SER A 57 14.16 -4.95 -14.39
C SER A 57 13.17 -5.55 -13.41
N PHE A 58 13.60 -6.61 -12.75
CA PHE A 58 12.87 -7.17 -11.62
C PHE A 58 12.88 -6.19 -10.45
N TYR A 59 11.72 -6.05 -9.82
CA TYR A 59 11.44 -5.32 -8.61
C TYR A 59 10.90 -6.31 -7.58
N THR A 60 11.45 -6.27 -6.38
CA THR A 60 11.27 -7.31 -5.35
C THR A 60 11.11 -6.66 -3.98
N MET A 61 10.79 -7.47 -2.96
CA MET A 61 10.72 -7.02 -1.56
C MET A 61 11.98 -6.25 -1.14
N ARG A 62 13.16 -6.70 -1.56
CA ARG A 62 14.44 -6.05 -1.24
C ARG A 62 14.50 -4.64 -1.83
N HIS A 63 14.21 -4.50 -3.13
CA HIS A 63 14.21 -3.18 -3.78
C HIS A 63 13.23 -2.21 -3.13
N TYR A 64 12.04 -2.70 -2.75
CA TYR A 64 11.06 -1.89 -2.04
C TYR A 64 11.57 -1.44 -0.67
N ARG A 65 12.12 -2.36 0.13
CA ARG A 65 12.68 -2.05 1.45
C ARG A 65 13.83 -1.05 1.36
N ASP A 66 14.72 -1.21 0.38
CA ASP A 66 15.85 -0.30 0.16
C ASP A 66 15.35 1.11 -0.20
N GLN A 67 14.27 1.21 -0.98
CA GLN A 67 13.69 2.48 -1.43
C GLN A 67 12.89 3.20 -0.33
N TYR A 68 12.04 2.48 0.40
CA TYR A 68 11.03 3.08 1.29
C TYR A 68 11.30 2.87 2.78
N ASN A 69 12.25 1.99 3.14
CA ASN A 69 12.53 1.61 4.54
C ASN A 69 11.28 1.15 5.31
N CYS A 70 10.36 0.49 4.59
CA CYS A 70 9.19 -0.21 5.11
C CYS A 70 8.96 -1.51 4.34
N ASP A 71 8.15 -2.39 4.93
CA ASP A 71 7.70 -3.61 4.25
C ASP A 71 6.59 -3.26 3.24
N PRO A 72 6.55 -3.92 2.07
CA PRO A 72 5.46 -3.78 1.09
C PRO A 72 4.06 -3.98 1.69
N GLU A 73 3.93 -4.87 2.68
CA GLU A 73 2.67 -5.08 3.41
C GLU A 73 2.18 -3.82 4.14
N SER A 74 3.11 -2.94 4.51
CA SER A 74 2.82 -1.64 5.14
C SER A 74 2.61 -0.51 4.15
N ASP A 75 2.91 -0.69 2.85
CA ASP A 75 2.83 0.36 1.82
C ASP A 75 1.43 0.97 1.74
N LEU A 76 0.43 0.11 1.58
CA LEU A 76 -0.97 0.53 1.47
C LEU A 76 -1.44 1.25 2.73
N SER A 77 -1.04 0.75 3.91
CA SER A 77 -1.33 1.41 5.18
C SER A 77 -0.67 2.80 5.24
N LEU A 78 0.55 2.94 4.75
CA LEU A 78 1.26 4.22 4.72
C LEU A 78 0.60 5.19 3.72
N ARG A 79 0.38 4.78 2.48
CA ARG A 79 -0.30 5.56 1.42
C ARG A 79 -1.71 5.99 1.84
N SER A 80 -2.46 5.14 2.53
CA SER A 80 -3.79 5.53 3.04
C SER A 80 -3.74 6.71 4.04
N ILE A 81 -2.62 6.87 4.75
CA ILE A 81 -2.39 7.96 5.69
C ILE A 81 -1.82 9.19 4.99
N VAL A 82 -0.75 9.00 4.22
CA VAL A 82 0.01 10.12 3.64
C VAL A 82 -0.57 10.63 2.32
N GLY A 83 -1.53 9.90 1.77
CA GLY A 83 -2.14 10.16 0.47
C GLY A 83 -1.39 9.49 -0.68
N ASP A 84 -2.01 9.59 -1.84
CA ASP A 84 -1.44 9.26 -3.12
C ASP A 84 -1.88 10.29 -4.17
N GLU A 85 -0.94 11.13 -4.61
CA GLU A 85 -1.22 12.20 -5.57
C GLU A 85 -1.58 11.67 -6.96
N VAL A 86 -0.95 10.57 -7.40
CA VAL A 86 -1.21 9.99 -8.72
C VAL A 86 -2.64 9.46 -8.80
N ASP A 87 -3.15 8.92 -7.69
CA ASP A 87 -4.50 8.35 -7.59
C ASP A 87 -5.52 9.39 -7.10
N GLY A 88 -5.10 10.66 -6.95
CA GLY A 88 -5.95 11.76 -6.46
C GLY A 88 -6.46 11.56 -5.03
N VAL A 89 -5.79 10.73 -4.23
CA VAL A 89 -6.15 10.43 -2.84
C VAL A 89 -5.42 11.40 -1.90
N PRO A 90 -6.10 12.40 -1.32
CA PRO A 90 -5.45 13.30 -0.39
C PRO A 90 -4.99 12.57 0.88
N GLY A 91 -3.84 13.00 1.41
CA GLY A 91 -3.35 12.55 2.70
C GLY A 91 -3.96 13.30 3.88
N ILE A 92 -3.80 12.74 5.08
CA ILE A 92 -4.24 13.37 6.32
C ILE A 92 -3.56 14.71 6.59
N GLN A 93 -2.42 15.00 5.94
CA GLN A 93 -1.71 16.28 5.98
C GLN A 93 -2.60 17.47 5.62
N ASN A 94 -3.62 17.26 4.77
CA ASN A 94 -4.58 18.31 4.42
C ASN A 94 -5.52 18.69 5.58
N LEU A 95 -5.65 17.81 6.57
CA LEU A 95 -6.47 18.01 7.78
C LEU A 95 -5.58 18.32 9.00
N VAL A 96 -4.41 17.68 9.06
CA VAL A 96 -3.44 17.77 10.16
C VAL A 96 -2.04 17.93 9.56
N PRO A 97 -1.61 19.17 9.24
CA PRO A 97 -0.36 19.44 8.50
C PRO A 97 0.91 18.81 9.11
N ASN A 98 0.95 18.67 10.44
CA ASN A 98 2.09 18.09 11.16
C ASN A 98 2.14 16.55 11.11
N PHE A 99 1.12 15.87 10.57
CA PHE A 99 1.08 14.42 10.41
C PHE A 99 1.59 14.02 9.02
N GLY A 100 2.91 14.14 8.81
CA GLY A 100 3.57 13.74 7.56
C GLY A 100 4.11 12.31 7.54
N TRP A 101 4.83 11.99 6.45
CA TRP A 101 5.43 10.68 6.16
C TRP A 101 6.19 10.06 7.33
N LYS A 102 7.09 10.81 7.98
CA LYS A 102 7.91 10.27 9.09
C LYS A 102 7.06 9.80 10.28
N THR A 103 5.98 10.53 10.58
CA THR A 103 5.04 10.17 11.66
C THR A 103 4.26 8.92 11.28
N ALA A 104 3.71 8.89 10.07
CA ALA A 104 2.97 7.75 9.54
C ALA A 104 3.84 6.49 9.50
N LEU A 105 5.04 6.58 8.91
CA LEU A 105 6.00 5.47 8.82
C LEU A 105 6.34 4.89 10.21
N LYS A 106 6.65 5.75 11.19
CA LYS A 106 6.95 5.31 12.56
C LYS A 106 5.78 4.56 13.20
N LEU A 107 4.56 5.06 13.02
CA LEU A 107 3.36 4.48 13.61
C LEU A 107 2.98 3.17 12.91
N VAL A 108 2.97 3.15 11.58
CA VAL A 108 2.67 1.93 10.80
C VAL A 108 3.72 0.85 11.08
N ARG A 109 5.02 1.15 11.06
CA ARG A 109 6.06 0.16 11.41
C ARG A 109 5.90 -0.44 12.80
N LYS A 110 5.41 0.35 13.77
CA LYS A 110 5.19 -0.12 15.15
C LYS A 110 3.94 -0.99 15.28
N HIS A 111 2.92 -0.75 14.44
CA HIS A 111 1.61 -1.37 14.57
C HIS A 111 1.29 -2.41 13.47
N GLY A 112 2.11 -2.49 12.42
CA GLY A 112 1.97 -3.42 11.30
C GLY A 112 1.00 -2.96 10.21
N SER A 113 -0.19 -2.48 10.58
CA SER A 113 -1.22 -2.07 9.62
C SER A 113 -2.01 -0.84 10.06
N LEU A 114 -2.73 -0.22 9.11
CA LEU A 114 -3.65 0.88 9.40
C LEU A 114 -4.69 0.46 10.46
N GLU A 115 -5.36 -0.67 10.27
CA GLU A 115 -6.40 -1.11 11.22
C GLU A 115 -5.81 -1.40 12.61
N ALA A 116 -4.65 -2.04 12.69
CA ALA A 116 -3.99 -2.28 13.97
C ALA A 116 -3.58 -0.96 14.66
N LEU A 117 -3.16 0.05 13.89
CA LEU A 117 -2.87 1.38 14.39
C LEU A 117 -4.13 2.09 14.90
N LEU A 118 -5.22 2.09 14.14
CA LEU A 118 -6.48 2.74 14.49
C LEU A 118 -7.12 2.08 15.72
N ASN A 119 -7.14 0.75 15.78
CA ASN A 119 -7.66 0.01 16.92
C ASN A 119 -6.84 0.28 18.18
N ALA A 120 -5.51 0.31 18.08
CA ALA A 120 -4.66 0.67 19.20
C ALA A 120 -4.88 2.13 19.64
N ALA A 121 -5.04 3.06 18.70
CA ALA A 121 -5.31 4.47 18.99
C ALA A 121 -6.68 4.68 19.66
N ALA A 122 -7.67 3.81 19.40
CA ALA A 122 -8.98 3.87 20.03
C ALA A 122 -8.92 3.55 21.53
N VAL A 123 -8.04 2.62 21.93
CA VAL A 123 -7.98 2.11 23.31
C VAL A 123 -6.82 2.65 24.15
N ARG A 124 -5.77 3.18 23.52
CA ARG A 124 -4.60 3.74 24.24
C ARG A 124 -3.86 4.80 23.42
N THR A 125 -2.94 5.50 24.08
CA THR A 125 -2.05 6.45 23.41
C THR A 125 -1.00 5.72 22.56
N VAL A 126 -0.89 6.07 21.29
CA VAL A 126 0.08 5.49 20.33
C VAL A 126 1.14 6.48 19.84
N GLY A 127 0.88 7.79 19.97
CA GLY A 127 1.76 8.85 19.51
C GLY A 127 1.62 10.15 20.32
N LYS A 128 2.22 11.23 19.81
CA LYS A 128 2.06 12.58 20.38
C LYS A 128 0.59 13.00 20.34
N PRO A 129 0.14 13.93 21.21
CA PRO A 129 -1.27 14.36 21.28
C PRO A 129 -1.89 14.66 19.91
N TYR A 130 -1.24 15.50 19.09
CA TYR A 130 -1.76 15.82 17.75
C TYR A 130 -1.96 14.59 16.83
N ALA A 131 -1.04 13.60 16.91
CA ALA A 131 -1.12 12.40 16.09
C ALA A 131 -2.20 11.45 16.62
N GLN A 132 -2.34 11.39 17.94
CA GLN A 132 -3.38 10.63 18.62
C GLN A 132 -4.77 11.15 18.25
N ASP A 133 -4.95 12.46 18.28
CA ASP A 133 -6.21 13.13 17.93
C ASP A 133 -6.53 12.94 16.45
N ALA A 134 -5.53 13.08 15.57
CA ALA A 134 -5.68 12.84 14.14
C ALA A 134 -6.21 11.42 13.84
N LEU A 135 -5.61 10.39 14.46
CA LEU A 135 -6.02 9.00 14.26
C LEU A 135 -7.44 8.73 14.77
N LYS A 136 -7.84 9.34 15.90
CA LYS A 136 -9.18 9.18 16.46
C LYS A 136 -10.24 9.92 15.62
N ASN A 137 -9.97 11.18 15.28
CA ASN A 137 -10.95 12.05 14.63
C ASN A 137 -11.11 11.75 13.13
N HIS A 138 -10.10 11.16 12.50
CA HIS A 138 -10.08 10.91 11.05
C HIS A 138 -9.95 9.42 10.68
N ALA A 139 -10.27 8.50 11.60
CA ALA A 139 -10.23 7.06 11.33
C ALA A 139 -11.03 6.66 10.08
N ASN A 140 -12.24 7.21 9.90
CA ASN A 140 -13.09 6.90 8.74
C ASN A 140 -12.51 7.44 7.42
N TYR A 141 -11.85 8.59 7.47
CA TYR A 141 -11.17 9.16 6.31
C TYR A 141 -10.00 8.26 5.87
N LEU A 142 -9.18 7.81 6.81
CA LEU A 142 -8.08 6.90 6.55
C LEU A 142 -8.54 5.54 6.00
N ARG A 143 -9.63 4.99 6.55
CA ARG A 143 -10.26 3.76 6.04
C ARG A 143 -10.80 3.92 4.63
N ARG A 144 -11.39 5.08 4.31
CA ARG A 144 -11.83 5.39 2.96
C ARG A 144 -10.66 5.41 1.99
N ASN A 145 -9.57 6.10 2.33
CA ASN A 145 -8.35 6.12 1.51
C ASN A 145 -7.81 4.71 1.29
N TYR A 146 -7.73 3.90 2.35
CA TYR A 146 -7.32 2.50 2.24
C TYR A 146 -8.19 1.74 1.24
N LYS A 147 -9.52 1.89 1.32
CA LYS A 147 -10.45 1.19 0.42
C LYS A 147 -10.31 1.63 -1.05
N VAL A 148 -10.00 2.90 -1.30
CA VAL A 148 -9.79 3.41 -2.66
C VAL A 148 -8.49 2.88 -3.27
N LEU A 149 -7.43 2.79 -2.46
CA LEU A 149 -6.10 2.39 -2.93
C LEU A 149 -5.88 0.87 -2.96
N ALA A 150 -6.71 0.10 -2.25
CA ALA A 150 -6.53 -1.34 -2.14
C ALA A 150 -6.94 -2.06 -3.43
N LEU A 151 -6.05 -2.93 -3.93
CA LEU A 151 -6.42 -3.90 -4.96
C LEU A 151 -7.52 -4.83 -4.45
N LYS A 152 -8.60 -4.95 -5.21
CA LYS A 152 -9.71 -5.87 -4.93
C LYS A 152 -9.36 -7.26 -5.44
N ARG A 153 -9.80 -8.26 -4.68
CA ARG A 153 -9.62 -9.68 -5.00
C ARG A 153 -10.98 -10.34 -4.93
N TYR A 154 -11.26 -11.21 -5.90
CA TYR A 154 -12.56 -11.87 -6.08
C TYR A 154 -12.48 -13.38 -5.93
#